data_AF-A0A3A9WDL0-F1
#
_entry.id   AF-A0A3A9WDL0-F1
#
_cell.length_a   1.000
_cell.length_b   1.000
_cell.length_c   1.000
_cell.angle_alpha   90.00
_cell.angle_beta   90.00
_cell.angle_gamma   90.00
#
_symmetry.space_group_name_H-M   'P 1'
#
loop_
_entity.id
_entity.type
_entity.pdbx_description
1 polymer ?
#
loop_
_entity_poly.entity_id
_entity_poly.type
_entity_poly.pdbx_seq_one_letter_code
_entity_poly.pdbx_strand_id
1 'polypeptide(L)'
;MKGLLTYKNLLLVMCSLIIFSCSKEIDGSDVILLNNEKEILEFTFLSSDNEELEIDVSARIDQNDKIISVVLPYGTPVRALKPNIKVSESASIIQGTDIFVDFSDPLNYSVIAEDGTTSDYTVRVRVVASTDQEILLTIFNQNPDNTLGWDITSDNVSAWEGIVVIDEKIIGLELDEKGLTILPPEICDLFYLKTLSLEGNMITEIPRQIEDLSNNLRVLNLGGNQIEIIPGEFFSLEKLTDLRMYTNMLVDIPADINKLTELRYLSLSNNALQTLPSELFELSELNTLFINNIELLEVPQEITNLSKLTSLGISSNQLGSVPDHVLEIETLTRLDIYNAGISTIPSGITKLSNLRRLQLSGNNLVDINENVGDLFLLENLLLKTNMIEEIPVKLSNLINLQVLDISENNIFSMPNAVCDLVNTGTEIVIDAGVGCM
;
A
#
# COMPACT_ATOMS: atom_id res chain seq x y z
N MET A 1 -43.81 30.73 -39.80
CA MET A 1 -43.14 31.60 -38.81
C MET A 1 -43.30 30.96 -37.45
N LYS A 2 -42.15 30.70 -36.78
CA LYS A 2 -41.93 30.46 -35.34
C LYS A 2 -42.83 29.39 -34.67
N GLY A 3 -42.33 28.29 -34.11
CA GLY A 3 -40.99 27.95 -33.64
C GLY A 3 -41.13 27.32 -32.26
N LEU A 4 -40.90 26.01 -32.16
CA LEU A 4 -40.58 25.34 -30.90
C LEU A 4 -39.43 24.37 -31.18
N LEU A 5 -38.30 24.62 -30.55
CA LEU A 5 -37.11 23.77 -30.56
C LEU A 5 -37.35 22.54 -29.68
N THR A 6 -37.00 21.36 -30.18
CA THR A 6 -36.81 20.15 -29.38
C THR A 6 -35.47 19.51 -29.71
N TYR A 7 -34.62 19.48 -28.68
CA TYR A 7 -33.61 18.46 -28.32
C TYR A 7 -32.52 18.01 -29.30
N LYS A 8 -31.34 18.58 -29.06
CA LYS A 8 -30.00 17.99 -28.80
C LYS A 8 -29.49 16.78 -29.63
N ASN A 9 -28.33 17.04 -30.21
CA ASN A 9 -27.38 16.18 -30.90
C ASN A 9 -26.69 15.12 -30.02
N LEU A 10 -26.47 13.95 -30.64
CA LEU A 10 -25.22 13.17 -30.74
C LEU A 10 -24.64 12.47 -29.49
N LEU A 11 -24.82 11.14 -29.41
CA LEU A 11 -23.68 10.19 -29.35
C LEU A 11 -24.13 8.78 -29.77
N LEU A 12 -23.43 8.22 -30.76
CA LEU A 12 -23.57 6.87 -31.29
C LEU A 12 -22.97 5.86 -30.29
N VAL A 13 -23.75 4.85 -29.88
CA VAL A 13 -23.21 3.56 -29.41
C VAL A 13 -24.01 2.47 -30.10
N MET A 14 -23.46 1.94 -31.20
CA MET A 14 -23.96 0.72 -31.83
C MET A 14 -23.09 -0.43 -31.34
N CYS A 15 -23.61 -1.20 -30.39
CA CYS A 15 -23.22 -2.57 -30.16
C CYS A 15 -23.66 -3.40 -31.37
N SER A 16 -22.72 -3.92 -32.14
CA SER A 16 -22.98 -4.97 -33.12
C SER A 16 -22.19 -6.21 -32.76
N LEU A 17 -22.85 -7.12 -32.03
CA LEU A 17 -22.58 -8.55 -32.03
C LEU A 17 -22.64 -9.04 -33.48
N ILE A 18 -21.50 -9.43 -34.05
CA ILE A 18 -21.45 -10.22 -35.27
C ILE A 18 -21.06 -11.63 -34.87
N ILE A 19 -22.08 -12.48 -34.78
CA ILE A 19 -21.96 -13.94 -34.80
C ILE A 19 -21.65 -14.32 -36.25
N PHE A 20 -20.43 -14.79 -36.53
CA PHE A 20 -20.14 -15.41 -37.82
C PHE A 20 -20.67 -16.84 -37.83
N SER A 21 -21.73 -17.07 -38.62
CA SER A 21 -22.16 -18.41 -39.02
C SER A 21 -21.19 -18.95 -40.07
N CYS A 22 -20.72 -20.18 -39.87
CA CYS A 22 -19.91 -20.93 -40.80
C CYS A 22 -20.73 -21.26 -42.07
N SER A 23 -20.30 -20.76 -43.23
CA SER A 23 -20.66 -21.27 -44.55
C SER A 23 -19.38 -21.69 -45.26
N LYS A 24 -19.23 -23.01 -45.42
CA LYS A 24 -18.19 -23.66 -46.24
C LYS A 24 -18.26 -23.15 -47.69
N GLU A 25 -17.30 -22.34 -48.07
CA GLU A 25 -16.69 -22.41 -49.40
C GLU A 25 -15.23 -22.81 -49.21
N ILE A 26 -14.86 -23.94 -49.80
CA ILE A 26 -13.49 -24.47 -49.80
C ILE A 26 -12.76 -23.69 -50.89
N ASP A 27 -12.11 -22.60 -50.50
CA ASP A 27 -10.92 -22.10 -51.18
C ASP A 27 -9.73 -22.32 -50.23
N GLY A 28 -8.71 -22.98 -50.74
CA GLY A 28 -7.63 -23.56 -49.96
C GLY A 28 -6.59 -22.52 -49.56
N SER A 29 -6.79 -21.89 -48.40
CA SER A 29 -5.70 -21.48 -47.51
C SER A 29 -6.29 -21.21 -46.13
N ASP A 30 -6.07 -22.12 -45.18
CA ASP A 30 -6.12 -21.75 -43.77
C ASP A 30 -4.99 -20.72 -43.58
N VAL A 31 -5.34 -19.43 -43.63
CA VAL A 31 -4.38 -18.37 -43.30
C VAL A 31 -4.16 -18.47 -41.80
N ILE A 32 -3.07 -19.12 -41.41
CA ILE A 32 -2.58 -19.10 -40.04
C ILE A 32 -2.23 -17.64 -39.74
N LEU A 33 -3.04 -16.98 -38.91
CA LEU A 33 -2.71 -15.69 -38.33
C LEU A 33 -1.64 -15.93 -37.27
N LEU A 34 -0.38 -15.67 -37.64
CA LEU A 34 0.75 -15.74 -36.73
C LEU A 34 0.72 -14.57 -35.75
N ASN A 35 1.20 -14.78 -34.53
CA ASN A 35 1.29 -13.72 -33.52
C ASN A 35 2.22 -12.59 -34.00
N ASN A 36 1.80 -11.34 -33.83
CA ASN A 36 2.54 -10.14 -34.23
C ASN A 36 3.12 -9.35 -33.05
N GLU A 37 2.95 -9.83 -31.82
CA GLU A 37 3.55 -9.24 -30.63
C GLU A 37 5.08 -9.39 -30.65
N LYS A 38 5.78 -8.32 -30.26
CA LYS A 38 7.24 -8.17 -30.40
C LYS A 38 7.79 -7.20 -29.39
N GLU A 39 7.26 -7.25 -28.18
CA GLU A 39 7.69 -6.38 -27.09
C GLU A 39 8.78 -7.05 -26.26
N ILE A 40 9.69 -6.24 -25.73
CA ILE A 40 10.50 -6.64 -24.58
C ILE A 40 9.66 -6.36 -23.35
N LEU A 41 9.33 -7.41 -22.61
CA LEU A 41 8.47 -7.34 -21.42
C LEU A 41 9.28 -7.15 -20.13
N GLU A 42 10.50 -7.71 -20.09
CA GLU A 42 11.40 -7.60 -18.95
C GLU A 42 12.84 -7.49 -19.45
N PHE A 43 13.64 -6.65 -18.79
CA PHE A 43 15.07 -6.55 -19.00
C PHE A 43 15.72 -6.35 -17.63
N THR A 44 16.48 -7.33 -17.17
CA THR A 44 16.98 -7.37 -15.79
C THR A 44 18.44 -7.84 -15.78
N PHE A 45 19.29 -7.23 -14.97
CA PHE A 45 20.58 -7.81 -14.61
C PHE A 45 20.42 -8.57 -13.30
N LEU A 46 20.43 -9.90 -13.36
CA LEU A 46 20.34 -10.74 -12.17
C LEU A 46 21.69 -10.78 -11.45
N SER A 47 21.69 -10.57 -10.14
CA SER A 47 22.84 -10.74 -9.25
C SER A 47 23.45 -12.14 -9.33
N SER A 48 22.62 -13.16 -9.55
CA SER A 48 23.08 -14.55 -9.73
C SER A 48 23.90 -14.79 -11.01
N ASP A 49 23.74 -13.93 -12.02
CA ASP A 49 24.45 -14.00 -13.30
C ASP A 49 25.59 -12.97 -13.42
N ASN A 50 25.64 -12.00 -12.51
CA ASN A 50 26.56 -10.86 -12.55
C ASN A 50 27.22 -10.68 -11.18
N GLU A 51 28.43 -11.23 -10.99
CA GLU A 51 29.14 -11.25 -9.69
C GLU A 51 29.38 -9.87 -9.06
N GLU A 52 29.39 -8.82 -9.88
CA GLU A 52 29.59 -7.42 -9.48
C GLU A 52 28.29 -6.75 -8.96
N LEU A 53 27.16 -7.47 -9.04
CA LEU A 53 25.87 -7.03 -8.55
C LEU A 53 25.45 -7.88 -7.35
N GLU A 54 25.17 -7.23 -6.23
CA GLU A 54 24.66 -7.88 -5.02
C GLU A 54 23.12 -7.94 -4.99
N ILE A 55 22.46 -7.25 -5.93
CA ILE A 55 21.00 -7.19 -6.09
C ILE A 55 20.63 -7.32 -7.56
N ASP A 56 19.43 -7.81 -7.83
CA ASP A 56 18.87 -7.77 -9.18
C ASP A 56 18.52 -6.31 -9.54
N VAL A 57 18.83 -5.91 -10.77
CA VAL A 57 18.55 -4.56 -11.27
C VAL A 57 17.66 -4.66 -12.51
N SER A 58 16.41 -4.27 -12.33
CA SER A 58 15.40 -4.21 -13.40
C SER A 58 15.48 -2.90 -14.18
N ALA A 59 15.26 -2.96 -15.48
CA ALA A 59 15.22 -1.80 -16.36
C ALA A 59 13.83 -1.17 -16.41
N ARG A 60 13.79 0.15 -16.65
CA ARG A 60 12.58 0.81 -17.14
C ARG A 60 12.46 0.62 -18.66
N ILE A 61 11.31 0.15 -19.11
CA ILE A 61 11.02 -0.08 -20.54
C ILE A 61 9.94 0.90 -21.01
N ASP A 62 10.31 1.77 -21.94
CA ASP A 62 9.35 2.60 -22.67
C ASP A 62 8.92 1.89 -23.95
N GLN A 63 7.68 1.37 -23.97
CA GLN A 63 7.15 0.65 -25.13
C GLN A 63 6.85 1.55 -26.33
N ASN A 64 6.67 2.87 -26.14
CA ASN A 64 6.36 3.79 -27.23
C ASN A 64 7.64 4.25 -27.92
N ASP A 65 8.63 4.68 -27.12
CA ASP A 65 9.91 5.16 -27.63
C ASP A 65 10.90 4.03 -27.92
N LYS A 66 10.57 2.80 -27.48
CA LYS A 66 11.42 1.61 -27.59
C LYS A 66 12.78 1.84 -26.93
N ILE A 67 12.79 2.47 -25.76
CA ILE A 67 13.98 2.74 -24.96
C ILE A 67 13.94 1.88 -23.70
N ILE A 68 15.05 1.20 -23.42
CA ILE A 68 15.27 0.48 -22.17
C ILE A 68 16.33 1.24 -21.40
N SER A 69 15.98 1.76 -20.23
CA SER A 69 16.88 2.52 -19.37
C SER A 69 17.21 1.70 -18.13
N VAL A 70 18.50 1.46 -17.91
CA VAL A 70 19.01 0.78 -16.72
C VAL A 70 19.88 1.73 -15.92
N VAL A 71 19.64 1.78 -14.61
CA VAL A 71 20.46 2.53 -13.66
C VAL A 71 21.12 1.53 -12.71
N LEU A 72 22.45 1.51 -12.69
CA LEU A 72 23.23 0.58 -11.87
C LEU A 72 23.83 1.27 -10.63
N PRO A 73 24.05 0.52 -9.54
CA PRO A 73 24.72 1.01 -8.34
C PRO A 73 26.09 1.63 -8.60
N TYR A 74 26.52 2.54 -7.72
CA TYR A 74 27.80 3.22 -7.85
C TYR A 74 28.95 2.22 -8.00
N GLY A 75 29.81 2.46 -8.98
CA GLY A 75 31.00 1.64 -9.22
C GLY A 75 30.76 0.34 -9.99
N THR A 76 29.53 -0.01 -10.37
CA THR A 76 29.26 -1.23 -11.15
C THR A 76 29.96 -1.17 -12.53
N PRO A 77 30.79 -2.17 -12.88
CA PRO A 77 31.43 -2.22 -14.19
C PRO A 77 30.42 -2.63 -15.28
N VAL A 78 30.35 -1.85 -16.35
CA VAL A 78 29.36 -2.05 -17.45
C VAL A 78 29.89 -2.83 -18.65
N ARG A 79 31.18 -3.22 -18.64
CA ARG A 79 31.84 -3.83 -19.80
C ARG A 79 31.56 -5.32 -19.99
N ALA A 80 31.00 -5.96 -18.98
CA ALA A 80 30.73 -7.38 -18.97
C ALA A 80 29.52 -7.65 -18.08
N LEU A 81 28.33 -7.32 -18.59
CA LEU A 81 27.06 -7.65 -17.92
C LEU A 81 26.28 -8.64 -18.76
N LYS A 82 25.58 -9.56 -18.10
CA LYS A 82 24.72 -10.56 -18.71
C LYS A 82 23.25 -10.20 -18.46
N PRO A 83 22.50 -9.74 -19.47
CA PRO A 83 21.09 -9.38 -19.32
C PRO A 83 20.18 -10.60 -19.36
N ASN A 84 19.18 -10.61 -18.50
CA ASN A 84 18.02 -11.50 -18.59
C ASN A 84 16.88 -10.73 -19.28
N ILE A 85 16.35 -11.27 -20.38
CA ILE A 85 15.35 -10.58 -21.21
C ILE A 85 14.16 -11.50 -21.44
N LYS A 86 12.96 -11.02 -21.13
CA LYS A 86 11.70 -11.67 -21.51
C LYS A 86 11.03 -10.87 -22.62
N VAL A 87 10.49 -11.58 -23.61
CA VAL A 87 9.79 -11.00 -24.77
C VAL A 87 8.36 -11.52 -24.83
N SER A 88 7.52 -10.89 -25.66
CA SER A 88 6.15 -11.33 -25.95
C SER A 88 6.05 -12.81 -26.33
N GLU A 89 4.86 -13.40 -26.15
CA GLU A 89 4.60 -14.80 -26.48
C GLU A 89 4.92 -15.09 -27.95
N SER A 90 5.57 -16.22 -28.22
CA SER A 90 6.04 -16.64 -29.55
C SER A 90 7.05 -15.71 -30.23
N ALA A 91 7.48 -14.62 -29.59
CA ALA A 91 8.55 -13.76 -30.08
C ALA A 91 9.93 -14.33 -29.72
N SER A 92 10.96 -13.91 -30.46
CA SER A 92 12.35 -14.27 -30.21
C SER A 92 13.25 -13.06 -30.28
N ILE A 93 14.39 -13.10 -29.57
CA ILE A 93 15.37 -12.02 -29.56
C ILE A 93 16.58 -12.38 -30.42
N ILE A 94 17.03 -11.45 -31.26
CA ILE A 94 18.13 -11.71 -32.20
C ILE A 94 19.47 -11.80 -31.46
N GLN A 95 19.68 -10.89 -30.52
CA GLN A 95 20.90 -10.80 -29.72
C GLN A 95 20.85 -11.88 -28.64
N GLY A 96 21.92 -12.68 -28.52
CA GLY A 96 21.99 -13.72 -27.49
C GLY A 96 21.90 -13.11 -26.09
N THR A 97 21.13 -13.73 -25.21
CA THR A 97 20.92 -13.30 -23.82
C THR A 97 21.88 -13.97 -22.84
N ASP A 98 22.46 -15.11 -23.21
CA ASP A 98 23.34 -15.90 -22.34
C ASP A 98 24.83 -15.55 -22.43
N ILE A 99 25.15 -14.34 -22.88
CA ILE A 99 26.53 -13.87 -23.07
C ILE A 99 26.77 -12.57 -22.29
N PHE A 100 28.03 -12.35 -21.90
CA PHE A 100 28.46 -11.06 -21.37
C PHE A 100 28.55 -10.03 -22.50
N VAL A 101 27.97 -8.87 -22.25
CA VAL A 101 27.86 -7.76 -23.20
C VAL A 101 28.46 -6.50 -22.59
N ASP A 102 29.10 -5.69 -23.42
CA ASP A 102 29.62 -4.36 -23.05
C ASP A 102 28.55 -3.31 -23.28
N PHE A 103 28.03 -2.74 -22.20
CA PHE A 103 27.02 -1.68 -22.20
C PHE A 103 27.61 -0.28 -22.01
N SER A 104 28.90 -0.09 -22.28
CA SER A 104 29.54 1.24 -22.23
C SER A 104 28.93 2.23 -23.23
N ASP A 105 28.37 1.72 -24.34
CA ASP A 105 27.63 2.49 -25.34
C ASP A 105 26.20 1.94 -25.48
N PRO A 106 25.22 2.75 -25.93
CA PRO A 106 23.87 2.27 -26.20
C PRO A 106 23.85 1.10 -27.20
N LEU A 107 23.07 0.07 -26.91
CA LEU A 107 22.96 -1.14 -27.72
C LEU A 107 21.54 -1.36 -28.23
N ASN A 108 21.42 -1.95 -29.42
CA ASN A 108 20.12 -2.29 -29.99
C ASN A 108 19.81 -3.78 -29.80
N TYR A 109 18.63 -4.06 -29.27
CA TYR A 109 18.02 -5.38 -29.20
C TYR A 109 16.81 -5.44 -30.12
N SER A 110 16.71 -6.49 -30.93
CA SER A 110 15.66 -6.68 -31.91
C SER A 110 14.82 -7.87 -31.52
N VAL A 111 13.51 -7.66 -31.37
CA VAL A 111 12.52 -8.71 -31.13
C VAL A 111 11.85 -9.05 -32.45
N ILE A 112 11.78 -10.33 -32.80
CA ILE A 112 11.09 -10.86 -33.98
C ILE A 112 9.81 -11.56 -33.50
N ALA A 113 8.66 -11.11 -33.99
CA ALA A 113 7.37 -11.77 -33.80
C ALA A 113 7.27 -13.08 -34.60
N GLU A 114 6.27 -13.90 -34.30
CA GLU A 114 6.00 -15.13 -35.05
C GLU A 114 5.71 -14.88 -36.53
N ASP A 115 5.05 -13.75 -36.85
CA ASP A 115 4.79 -13.30 -38.22
C ASP A 115 6.03 -12.80 -38.99
N GLY A 116 7.20 -12.80 -38.33
CA GLY A 116 8.48 -12.37 -38.87
C GLY A 116 8.71 -10.85 -38.84
N THR A 117 7.75 -10.06 -38.37
CA THR A 117 7.95 -8.62 -38.18
C THR A 117 8.84 -8.34 -36.97
N THR A 118 9.61 -7.25 -37.02
CA THR A 118 10.58 -6.92 -35.98
C THR A 118 10.27 -5.61 -35.26
N SER A 119 10.78 -5.47 -34.05
CA SER A 119 10.83 -4.22 -33.28
C SER A 119 12.20 -4.07 -32.63
N ASP A 120 12.82 -2.91 -32.79
CA ASP A 120 14.13 -2.60 -32.23
C ASP A 120 14.00 -1.74 -30.98
N TYR A 121 14.71 -2.12 -29.92
CA TYR A 121 14.82 -1.40 -28.66
C TYR A 121 16.25 -0.92 -28.45
N THR A 122 16.42 0.33 -28.01
CA THR A 122 17.72 0.87 -27.60
C THR A 122 17.88 0.75 -26.09
N VAL A 123 18.85 -0.05 -25.66
CA VAL A 123 19.26 -0.19 -24.27
C VAL A 123 20.31 0.86 -23.93
N ARG A 124 20.07 1.59 -22.85
CA ARG A 124 20.96 2.60 -22.26
C ARG A 124 21.22 2.22 -20.82
N VAL A 125 22.48 1.98 -20.49
CA VAL A 125 22.91 1.70 -19.12
C VAL A 125 23.66 2.90 -18.60
N ARG A 126 23.29 3.38 -17.41
CA ARG A 126 24.05 4.37 -16.66
C ARG A 126 24.39 3.82 -15.28
N VAL A 127 25.53 4.24 -14.75
CA VAL A 127 25.94 3.98 -13.36
C VAL A 127 25.66 5.26 -12.58
N VAL A 128 25.11 5.15 -11.37
CA VAL A 128 24.92 6.35 -10.52
C VAL A 128 26.28 6.98 -10.23
N ALA A 129 26.33 8.31 -10.26
CA ALA A 129 27.58 9.05 -10.19
C ALA A 129 28.05 9.30 -8.74
N SER A 130 27.11 9.23 -7.80
CA SER A 130 27.32 9.62 -6.41
C SER A 130 27.53 8.40 -5.52
N THR A 131 28.44 8.53 -4.57
CA THR A 131 28.59 7.61 -3.45
C THR A 131 27.43 7.76 -2.45
N ASP A 132 27.23 6.75 -1.60
CA ASP A 132 26.25 6.81 -0.50
C ASP A 132 26.43 8.08 0.36
N GLN A 133 27.67 8.46 0.68
CA GLN A 133 27.95 9.67 1.45
C GLN A 133 27.52 10.94 0.72
N GLU A 134 27.76 11.05 -0.60
CA GLU A 134 27.34 12.21 -1.39
C GLU A 134 25.82 12.31 -1.49
N ILE A 135 25.12 11.19 -1.58
CA ILE A 135 23.65 11.13 -1.54
C ILE A 135 23.14 11.66 -0.20
N LEU A 136 23.68 11.16 0.91
CA LEU A 136 23.29 11.62 2.25
C LEU A 136 23.60 13.11 2.43
N LEU A 137 24.79 13.56 2.05
CA LEU A 137 25.15 14.99 2.11
C LEU A 137 24.20 15.84 1.26
N THR A 138 23.66 15.32 0.16
CA THR A 138 22.63 16.01 -0.63
C THR A 138 21.35 16.21 0.18
N ILE A 139 20.86 15.17 0.88
CA ILE A 139 19.71 15.27 1.80
C ILE A 139 19.97 16.34 2.86
N PHE A 140 21.15 16.30 3.50
CA PHE A 140 21.54 17.27 4.53
C PHE A 140 21.56 18.71 3.98
N ASN A 141 22.22 18.93 2.84
CA ASN A 141 22.42 20.27 2.28
C ASN A 141 21.16 20.89 1.68
N GLN A 142 20.26 20.08 1.12
CA GLN A 142 18.98 20.57 0.57
C GLN A 142 17.95 20.91 1.67
N ASN A 143 18.20 20.50 2.91
CA ASN A 143 17.35 20.77 4.06
C ASN A 143 18.13 21.58 5.10
N PRO A 144 18.40 22.88 4.90
CA PRO A 144 19.31 23.65 5.76
C PRO A 144 18.88 23.76 7.23
N ASP A 145 17.58 23.59 7.52
CA ASP A 145 17.01 23.65 8.87
C ASP A 145 16.84 22.26 9.52
N ASN A 146 17.43 21.22 8.92
CA ASN A 146 17.31 19.85 9.43
C ASN A 146 17.96 19.66 10.82
N THR A 147 17.55 18.59 11.50
CA THR A 147 18.09 18.15 12.79
C THR A 147 18.75 16.77 12.72
N LEU A 148 19.31 16.40 11.55
CA LEU A 148 19.89 15.08 11.30
C LEU A 148 21.07 14.74 12.23
N GLY A 149 21.74 15.74 12.80
CA GLY A 149 22.81 15.52 13.79
C GLY A 149 24.07 14.86 13.22
N TRP A 150 24.17 14.73 11.90
CA TRP A 150 25.28 14.05 11.24
C TRP A 150 26.60 14.80 11.37
N ASP A 151 27.66 14.07 11.69
CA ASP A 151 29.03 14.59 11.61
C ASP A 151 29.51 14.53 10.16
N ILE A 152 29.16 15.57 9.39
CA ILE A 152 29.51 15.71 7.98
C ILE A 152 31.02 15.82 7.72
N THR A 153 31.85 15.90 8.77
CA THR A 153 33.31 15.91 8.64
C THR A 153 33.92 14.50 8.71
N SER A 154 33.12 13.51 9.09
CA SER A 154 33.50 12.10 9.15
C SER A 154 33.06 11.37 7.89
N ASP A 155 33.94 10.51 7.36
CA ASP A 155 33.62 9.62 6.23
C ASP A 155 32.88 8.35 6.67
N ASN A 156 32.73 8.13 7.98
CA ASN A 156 32.04 6.97 8.51
C ASN A 156 30.53 7.22 8.65
N VAL A 157 29.79 7.08 7.56
CA VAL A 157 28.32 7.24 7.52
C VAL A 157 27.58 6.23 8.40
N SER A 158 28.19 5.08 8.73
CA SER A 158 27.56 4.07 9.62
C SER A 158 27.41 4.56 11.07
N ALA A 159 28.12 5.62 11.45
CA ALA A 159 28.00 6.24 12.77
C ALA A 159 26.98 7.38 12.79
N TRP A 160 26.40 7.75 11.64
CA TRP A 160 25.42 8.83 11.54
C TRP A 160 24.06 8.37 12.04
N GLU A 161 23.36 9.25 12.75
CA GLU A 161 22.07 8.96 13.34
C GLU A 161 21.04 8.53 12.27
N GLY A 162 20.29 7.48 12.54
CA GLY A 162 19.24 6.98 11.65
C GLY A 162 19.74 6.19 10.44
N ILE A 163 21.05 6.01 10.28
CA ILE A 163 21.61 5.21 9.17
C ILE A 163 21.84 3.77 9.63
N VAL A 164 21.23 2.82 8.94
CA VAL A 164 21.41 1.39 9.19
C VAL A 164 22.26 0.80 8.07
N VAL A 165 23.44 0.29 8.42
CA VAL A 165 24.38 -0.33 7.49
C VAL A 165 24.54 -1.81 7.80
N ILE A 166 24.45 -2.65 6.77
CA ILE A 166 24.77 -4.09 6.83
C ILE A 166 25.67 -4.39 5.65
N ASP A 167 26.78 -5.09 5.90
CA ASP A 167 27.76 -5.47 4.87
C ASP A 167 28.20 -4.28 3.98
N GLU A 168 28.50 -3.14 4.63
CA GLU A 168 28.92 -1.88 3.99
C GLU A 168 27.86 -1.19 3.12
N LYS A 169 26.61 -1.69 3.10
CA LYS A 169 25.49 -1.06 2.37
C LYS A 169 24.50 -0.39 3.30
N ILE A 170 23.99 0.78 2.91
CA ILE A 170 22.85 1.40 3.60
C ILE A 170 21.59 0.61 3.26
N ILE A 171 21.05 -0.09 4.25
CA ILE A 171 19.82 -0.88 4.13
C ILE A 171 18.62 -0.21 4.79
N GLY A 172 18.86 0.79 5.64
CA GLY A 172 17.80 1.54 6.32
C GLY A 172 18.15 3.00 6.53
N LEU A 173 17.17 3.87 6.36
CA LEU A 173 17.20 5.28 6.73
C LEU A 173 15.99 5.59 7.63
N GLU A 174 16.25 5.96 8.87
CA GLU A 174 15.28 6.35 9.90
C GLU A 174 15.44 7.84 10.19
N LEU A 175 14.80 8.68 9.38
CA LEU A 175 14.94 10.13 9.40
C LEU A 175 13.65 10.81 9.89
N ASP A 176 13.04 10.22 10.91
CA ASP A 176 11.78 10.70 11.50
C ASP A 176 12.00 12.00 12.28
N GLU A 177 11.08 12.94 12.14
CA GLU A 177 11.04 14.23 12.84
C GLU A 177 12.33 15.06 12.66
N LYS A 178 12.96 14.97 11.48
CA LYS A 178 14.25 15.63 11.17
C LYS A 178 14.12 16.99 10.50
N GLY A 179 12.90 17.50 10.35
CA GLY A 179 12.63 18.80 9.74
C GLY A 179 12.92 18.84 8.23
N LEU A 180 12.86 17.69 7.55
CA LEU A 180 13.09 17.60 6.12
C LEU A 180 11.91 18.21 5.34
N THR A 181 12.18 19.09 4.38
CA THR A 181 11.20 19.69 3.48
C THR A 181 11.35 19.18 2.05
N ILE A 182 12.57 18.79 1.66
CA ILE A 182 12.91 18.29 0.33
C ILE A 182 13.45 16.87 0.45
N LEU A 183 12.87 15.98 -0.36
CA LEU A 183 13.38 14.64 -0.59
C LEU A 183 14.13 14.63 -1.94
N PRO A 184 15.47 14.74 -1.96
CA PRO A 184 16.22 14.78 -3.21
C PRO A 184 16.06 13.46 -3.99
N PRO A 185 15.94 13.50 -5.33
CA PRO A 185 15.88 12.29 -6.16
C PRO A 185 17.03 11.30 -5.92
N GLU A 186 18.21 11.81 -5.58
CA GLU A 186 19.42 11.04 -5.31
C GLU A 186 19.25 10.02 -4.18
N ILE A 187 18.27 10.18 -3.27
CA ILE A 187 17.97 9.14 -2.27
C ILE A 187 17.61 7.80 -2.91
N CYS A 188 17.07 7.83 -4.14
CA CYS A 188 16.68 6.63 -4.87
C CYS A 188 17.88 5.89 -5.48
N ASP A 189 19.06 6.51 -5.47
CA ASP A 189 20.32 5.85 -5.86
C ASP A 189 20.86 4.93 -4.74
N LEU A 190 20.23 4.90 -3.55
CA LEU A 190 20.51 3.94 -2.48
C LEU A 190 19.81 2.59 -2.76
N PHE A 191 20.23 1.89 -3.80
CA PHE A 191 19.55 0.68 -4.32
C PHE A 191 19.34 -0.45 -3.30
N TYR A 192 20.13 -0.48 -2.22
CA TYR A 192 20.06 -1.52 -1.18
C TYR A 192 19.06 -1.19 -0.06
N LEU A 193 18.41 -0.03 -0.13
CA LEU A 193 17.49 0.44 0.89
C LEU A 193 16.28 -0.48 0.98
N LYS A 194 16.07 -1.07 2.16
CA LYS A 194 14.92 -1.91 2.50
C LYS A 194 13.89 -1.16 3.33
N THR A 195 14.35 -0.20 4.11
CA THR A 195 13.51 0.61 5.00
C THR A 195 13.83 2.08 4.81
N LEU A 196 12.80 2.87 4.50
CA LEU A 196 12.86 4.33 4.47
C LEU A 196 11.75 4.88 5.37
N SER A 197 12.13 5.47 6.49
CA SER A 197 11.24 6.18 7.39
C SER A 197 11.56 7.67 7.37
N LEU A 198 10.55 8.46 7.05
CA LEU A 198 10.57 9.91 6.91
C LEU A 198 9.40 10.53 7.68
N GLU A 199 8.95 9.87 8.75
CA GLU A 199 7.77 10.29 9.51
C GLU A 199 7.92 11.67 10.12
N GLY A 200 6.84 12.46 10.19
CA GLY A 200 6.83 13.70 10.95
C GLY A 200 7.74 14.80 10.38
N ASN A 201 7.95 14.78 9.07
CA ASN A 201 8.70 15.80 8.34
C ASN A 201 7.73 16.77 7.63
N MET A 202 8.24 17.57 6.68
CA MET A 202 7.48 18.57 5.93
C MET A 202 7.64 18.34 4.41
N ILE A 203 7.81 17.08 4.00
CA ILE A 203 8.03 16.71 2.61
C ILE A 203 6.74 16.92 1.82
N THR A 204 6.84 17.59 0.68
CA THR A 204 5.68 17.89 -0.20
C THR A 204 5.58 16.98 -1.42
N GLU A 205 6.71 16.42 -1.88
CA GLU A 205 6.79 15.65 -3.12
C GLU A 205 7.63 14.40 -2.94
N ILE A 206 7.19 13.30 -3.55
CA ILE A 206 7.95 12.06 -3.71
C ILE A 206 8.67 12.14 -5.07
N PRO A 207 10.00 11.96 -5.14
CA PRO A 207 10.71 11.99 -6.41
C PRO A 207 10.26 10.84 -7.31
N ARG A 208 10.13 11.09 -8.62
CA ARG A 208 9.73 10.05 -9.59
C ARG A 208 10.73 8.88 -9.67
N GLN A 209 11.98 9.14 -9.34
CA GLN A 209 13.06 8.16 -9.25
C GLN A 209 12.83 7.12 -8.15
N ILE A 210 11.77 7.25 -7.33
CA ILE A 210 11.42 6.23 -6.34
C ILE A 210 11.28 4.83 -6.96
N GLU A 211 10.97 4.72 -8.26
CA GLU A 211 10.98 3.46 -9.02
C GLU A 211 12.33 2.72 -8.96
N ASP A 212 13.45 3.42 -8.81
CA ASP A 212 14.79 2.83 -8.74
C ASP A 212 14.99 1.99 -7.46
N LEU A 213 14.15 2.19 -6.43
CA LEU A 213 14.14 1.40 -5.19
C LEU A 213 13.26 0.13 -5.27
N SER A 214 12.61 -0.12 -6.40
CA SER A 214 11.61 -1.19 -6.60
C SER A 214 12.09 -2.60 -6.23
N ASN A 215 13.37 -2.90 -6.44
CA ASN A 215 13.89 -4.25 -6.20
C ASN A 215 14.02 -4.57 -4.69
N ASN A 216 14.29 -3.57 -3.84
CA ASN A 216 14.69 -3.79 -2.44
C ASN A 216 13.83 -3.13 -1.38
N LEU A 217 13.11 -2.05 -1.68
CA LEU A 217 12.30 -1.38 -0.66
C LEU A 217 11.16 -2.29 -0.19
N ARG A 218 11.00 -2.43 1.14
CA ARG A 218 9.97 -3.25 1.78
C ARG A 218 9.09 -2.42 2.71
N VAL A 219 9.70 -1.46 3.40
CA VAL A 219 9.02 -0.59 4.38
C VAL A 219 9.22 0.85 3.98
N LEU A 220 8.12 1.56 3.75
CA LEU A 220 8.11 2.99 3.47
C LEU A 220 7.15 3.71 4.40
N ASN A 221 7.69 4.58 5.25
CA ASN A 221 6.93 5.43 6.15
C ASN A 221 7.09 6.90 5.76
N LEU A 222 6.01 7.47 5.22
CA LEU A 222 5.87 8.87 4.83
C LEU A 222 4.81 9.57 5.70
N GLY A 223 4.44 8.99 6.85
CA GLY A 223 3.40 9.55 7.71
C GLY A 223 3.75 10.94 8.25
N GLY A 224 2.78 11.81 8.47
CA GLY A 224 3.02 13.13 9.07
C GLY A 224 3.84 14.06 8.18
N ASN A 225 3.54 14.12 6.88
CA ASN A 225 4.18 14.99 5.90
C ASN A 225 3.14 15.90 5.21
N GLN A 226 3.52 16.54 4.11
CA GLN A 226 2.69 17.47 3.32
C GLN A 226 2.49 16.96 1.89
N ILE A 227 2.42 15.64 1.70
CA ILE A 227 2.32 15.04 0.37
C ILE A 227 0.87 15.14 -0.13
N GLU A 228 0.70 15.70 -1.33
CA GLU A 228 -0.62 15.84 -2.00
C GLU A 228 -0.84 14.78 -3.09
N ILE A 229 0.23 14.37 -3.78
CA ILE A 229 0.15 13.52 -4.98
C ILE A 229 1.17 12.38 -4.86
N ILE A 230 0.74 11.17 -5.23
CA ILE A 230 1.60 10.01 -5.40
C ILE A 230 1.96 9.91 -6.90
N PRO A 231 3.25 9.98 -7.29
CA PRO A 231 3.64 9.84 -8.70
C PRO A 231 3.36 8.42 -9.20
N GLY A 232 3.10 8.23 -10.50
CA GLY A 232 2.79 6.92 -11.06
C GLY A 232 3.92 5.91 -10.90
N GLU A 233 5.17 6.39 -10.95
CA GLU A 233 6.40 5.62 -10.72
C GLU A 233 6.46 4.97 -9.32
N PHE A 234 5.69 5.49 -8.35
CA PHE A 234 5.60 4.92 -7.01
C PHE A 234 5.10 3.46 -7.00
N PHE A 235 4.22 3.11 -7.94
CA PHE A 235 3.61 1.78 -7.98
C PHE A 235 4.50 0.71 -8.60
N SER A 236 5.71 1.07 -9.03
CA SER A 236 6.79 0.12 -9.37
C SER A 236 7.38 -0.56 -8.14
N LEU A 237 7.07 -0.08 -6.93
CA LEU A 237 7.55 -0.63 -5.66
C LEU A 237 6.81 -1.93 -5.24
N GLU A 238 6.68 -2.90 -6.15
CA GLU A 238 5.85 -4.10 -6.00
C GLU A 238 6.23 -4.97 -4.79
N LYS A 239 7.45 -4.81 -4.27
CA LYS A 239 7.97 -5.52 -3.09
C LYS A 239 7.63 -4.86 -1.75
N LEU A 240 6.94 -3.72 -1.73
CA LEU A 240 6.51 -3.09 -0.48
C LEU A 240 5.58 -4.03 0.29
N THR A 241 5.92 -4.26 1.56
CA THR A 241 5.07 -4.99 2.51
C THR A 241 4.37 -4.04 3.47
N ASP A 242 4.98 -2.88 3.74
CA ASP A 242 4.50 -1.92 4.72
C ASP A 242 4.54 -0.50 4.16
N LEU A 243 3.37 0.08 3.93
CA LEU A 243 3.21 1.45 3.45
C LEU A 243 2.42 2.29 4.46
N ARG A 244 3.05 3.36 4.93
CA ARG A 244 2.43 4.33 5.84
C ARG A 244 2.43 5.71 5.21
N MET A 245 1.24 6.25 4.98
CA MET A 245 1.03 7.58 4.41
C MET A 245 -0.01 8.38 5.21
N TYR A 246 -0.19 8.06 6.49
CA TYR A 246 -1.13 8.76 7.35
C TYR A 246 -0.73 10.22 7.58
N THR A 247 -1.69 11.11 7.86
CA THR A 247 -1.41 12.52 8.18
C THR A 247 -0.60 13.19 7.06
N ASN A 248 -1.19 13.21 5.86
CA ASN A 248 -0.71 13.90 4.68
C ASN A 248 -1.87 14.74 4.10
N MET A 249 -1.72 15.23 2.87
CA MET A 249 -2.73 16.02 2.16
C MET A 249 -3.25 15.29 0.91
N LEU A 250 -3.23 13.95 0.91
CA LEU A 250 -3.69 13.16 -0.23
C LEU A 250 -5.19 13.36 -0.44
N VAL A 251 -5.58 13.60 -1.69
CA VAL A 251 -6.99 13.78 -2.10
C VAL A 251 -7.53 12.58 -2.88
N ASP A 252 -6.65 11.73 -3.42
CA ASP A 252 -7.00 10.51 -4.14
C ASP A 252 -5.87 9.47 -4.04
N ILE A 253 -6.20 8.21 -4.30
CA ILE A 253 -5.24 7.10 -4.45
C ILE A 253 -5.39 6.55 -5.88
N PRO A 254 -4.33 6.56 -6.71
CA PRO A 254 -4.38 5.99 -8.04
C PRO A 254 -4.75 4.49 -8.06
N ALA A 255 -5.47 4.07 -9.10
CA ALA A 255 -5.87 2.67 -9.32
C ALA A 255 -4.68 1.69 -9.38
N ASP A 256 -3.49 2.18 -9.76
CA ASP A 256 -2.25 1.40 -9.77
C ASP A 256 -1.81 0.88 -8.39
N ILE A 257 -2.49 1.24 -7.30
CA ILE A 257 -2.27 0.70 -5.95
C ILE A 257 -2.29 -0.84 -5.92
N ASN A 258 -3.06 -1.50 -6.79
CA ASN A 258 -3.13 -2.96 -6.89
C ASN A 258 -1.80 -3.61 -7.33
N LYS A 259 -0.86 -2.84 -7.90
CA LYS A 259 0.49 -3.34 -8.24
C LYS A 259 1.35 -3.63 -7.02
N LEU A 260 1.02 -3.08 -5.84
CA LEU A 260 1.71 -3.38 -4.58
C LEU A 260 1.28 -4.75 -4.04
N THR A 261 1.50 -5.80 -4.83
CA THR A 261 0.93 -7.14 -4.64
C THR A 261 1.40 -7.84 -3.36
N GLU A 262 2.56 -7.44 -2.81
CA GLU A 262 3.10 -7.98 -1.55
C GLU A 262 2.66 -7.17 -0.31
N LEU A 263 1.83 -6.13 -0.46
CA LEU A 263 1.49 -5.20 0.62
C LEU A 263 0.63 -5.87 1.69
N ARG A 264 1.09 -5.77 2.95
CA ARG A 264 0.47 -6.37 4.14
C ARG A 264 -0.08 -5.33 5.10
N TYR A 265 0.53 -4.15 5.13
CA TYR A 265 0.14 -3.05 6.00
C TYR A 265 -0.04 -1.78 5.17
N LEU A 266 -1.24 -1.18 5.24
CA LEU A 266 -1.54 0.09 4.61
C LEU A 266 -2.22 1.03 5.63
N SER A 267 -1.63 2.22 5.82
CA SER A 267 -2.25 3.30 6.58
C SER A 267 -2.35 4.56 5.76
N LEU A 268 -3.59 4.99 5.51
CA LEU A 268 -3.96 6.20 4.77
C LEU A 268 -4.72 7.20 5.67
N SER A 269 -4.74 6.96 6.98
CA SER A 269 -5.54 7.73 7.93
C SER A 269 -5.17 9.21 7.96
N ASN A 270 -6.10 10.11 8.28
CA ASN A 270 -5.86 11.56 8.31
C ASN A 270 -5.34 12.10 6.96
N ASN A 271 -6.04 11.79 5.88
CA ASN A 271 -5.88 12.43 4.57
C ASN A 271 -7.24 12.99 4.14
N ALA A 272 -7.31 13.66 2.99
CA ALA A 272 -8.55 14.20 2.43
C ALA A 272 -9.18 13.24 1.39
N LEU A 273 -9.16 11.93 1.65
CA LEU A 273 -9.61 10.89 0.70
C LEU A 273 -11.12 10.63 0.81
N GLN A 274 -11.93 11.37 0.04
CA GLN A 274 -13.39 11.18 0.03
C GLN A 274 -13.84 9.80 -0.49
N THR A 275 -13.02 9.17 -1.34
CA THR A 275 -13.27 7.85 -1.93
C THR A 275 -11.98 7.02 -1.96
N LEU A 276 -12.12 5.70 -2.10
CA LEU A 276 -11.02 4.77 -2.33
C LEU A 276 -11.25 4.05 -3.67
N PRO A 277 -10.20 3.81 -4.49
CA PRO A 277 -10.34 3.04 -5.72
C PRO A 277 -10.70 1.58 -5.43
N SER A 278 -11.46 0.94 -6.33
CA SER A 278 -11.81 -0.48 -6.23
C SER A 278 -10.57 -1.39 -6.17
N GLU A 279 -9.51 -0.98 -6.85
CA GLU A 279 -8.25 -1.66 -7.01
C GLU A 279 -7.49 -1.80 -5.68
N LEU A 280 -7.72 -0.92 -4.70
CA LEU A 280 -7.17 -1.07 -3.35
C LEU A 280 -7.62 -2.40 -2.72
N PHE A 281 -8.84 -2.84 -3.03
CA PHE A 281 -9.42 -4.06 -2.48
C PHE A 281 -9.01 -5.33 -3.23
N GLU A 282 -8.13 -5.21 -4.24
CA GLU A 282 -7.50 -6.33 -4.93
C GLU A 282 -6.19 -6.78 -4.25
N LEU A 283 -5.74 -6.05 -3.21
CA LEU A 283 -4.55 -6.35 -2.43
C LEU A 283 -4.72 -7.61 -1.56
N SER A 284 -4.57 -8.77 -2.20
CA SER A 284 -4.86 -10.08 -1.59
C SER A 284 -3.97 -10.45 -0.38
N GLU A 285 -2.81 -9.81 -0.23
CA GLU A 285 -1.90 -9.99 0.91
C GLU A 285 -2.15 -9.02 2.08
N LEU A 286 -3.11 -8.10 1.95
CA LEU A 286 -3.32 -7.04 2.92
C LEU A 286 -3.92 -7.57 4.23
N ASN A 287 -3.18 -7.42 5.31
CA ASN A 287 -3.54 -7.89 6.65
C ASN A 287 -4.06 -6.75 7.53
N THR A 288 -3.55 -5.52 7.33
CA THR A 288 -3.91 -4.35 8.13
C THR A 288 -4.24 -3.17 7.23
N LEU A 289 -5.43 -2.59 7.44
CA LEU A 289 -5.90 -1.40 6.74
C LEU A 289 -6.37 -0.34 7.74
N PHE A 290 -5.76 0.84 7.71
CA PHE A 290 -6.16 1.99 8.51
C PHE A 290 -6.54 3.18 7.62
N ILE A 291 -7.84 3.47 7.57
CA ILE A 291 -8.47 4.53 6.78
C ILE A 291 -9.32 5.43 7.70
N ASN A 292 -8.77 5.74 8.87
CA ASN A 292 -9.43 6.59 9.87
C ASN A 292 -9.39 8.06 9.42
N ASN A 293 -10.45 8.82 9.66
CA ASN A 293 -10.51 10.25 9.38
C ASN A 293 -10.07 10.57 7.94
N ILE A 294 -10.71 9.94 6.96
CA ILE A 294 -10.50 10.28 5.54
C ILE A 294 -11.71 10.97 4.92
N GLU A 295 -12.71 11.32 5.74
CA GLU A 295 -14.01 11.85 5.27
C GLU A 295 -14.86 10.82 4.52
N LEU A 296 -14.66 9.53 4.80
CA LEU A 296 -15.43 8.47 4.17
C LEU A 296 -16.90 8.53 4.60
N LEU A 297 -17.82 8.56 3.63
CA LEU A 297 -19.25 8.50 3.89
C LEU A 297 -19.76 7.07 4.07
N GLU A 298 -19.18 6.12 3.32
CA GLU A 298 -19.52 4.70 3.38
C GLU A 298 -18.29 3.83 3.12
N VAL A 299 -18.22 2.68 3.80
CA VAL A 299 -17.20 1.67 3.50
C VAL A 299 -17.69 0.85 2.30
N PRO A 300 -16.92 0.78 1.19
CA PRO A 300 -17.33 0.05 0.00
C PRO A 300 -17.43 -1.46 0.27
N GLN A 301 -18.35 -2.14 -0.41
CA GLN A 301 -18.59 -3.58 -0.24
C GLN A 301 -17.35 -4.42 -0.61
N GLU A 302 -16.54 -3.91 -1.53
CA GLU A 302 -15.28 -4.49 -2.01
C GLU A 302 -14.29 -4.76 -0.89
N ILE A 303 -14.42 -4.13 0.30
CA ILE A 303 -13.60 -4.46 1.47
C ILE A 303 -13.61 -5.95 1.83
N THR A 304 -14.68 -6.66 1.48
CA THR A 304 -14.82 -8.11 1.67
C THR A 304 -13.89 -8.95 0.77
N ASN A 305 -13.31 -8.36 -0.29
CA ASN A 305 -12.32 -9.02 -1.14
C ASN A 305 -10.95 -9.19 -0.45
N LEU A 306 -10.68 -8.43 0.63
CA LEU A 306 -9.45 -8.50 1.40
C LEU A 306 -9.42 -9.75 2.29
N SER A 307 -9.24 -10.91 1.67
CA SER A 307 -9.38 -12.23 2.31
C SER A 307 -8.42 -12.52 3.47
N LYS A 308 -7.35 -11.73 3.63
CA LYS A 308 -6.38 -11.85 4.73
C LYS A 308 -6.49 -10.72 5.77
N LEU A 309 -7.47 -9.83 5.65
CA LEU A 309 -7.61 -8.68 6.54
C LEU A 309 -7.90 -9.13 7.98
N THR A 310 -7.02 -8.77 8.90
CA THR A 310 -7.14 -9.11 10.33
C THR A 310 -7.28 -7.89 11.22
N SER A 311 -6.89 -6.70 10.74
CA SER A 311 -6.98 -5.45 11.48
C SER A 311 -7.55 -4.34 10.60
N LEU A 312 -8.68 -3.77 11.02
CA LEU A 312 -9.36 -2.69 10.33
C LEU A 312 -9.58 -1.49 11.26
N GLY A 313 -9.21 -0.30 10.79
CA GLY A 313 -9.54 0.97 11.43
C GLY A 313 -10.26 1.89 10.46
N ILE A 314 -11.50 2.24 10.80
CA ILE A 314 -12.41 3.11 10.03
C ILE A 314 -12.97 4.25 10.91
N SER A 315 -12.23 4.59 11.97
CA SER A 315 -12.61 5.56 12.98
C SER A 315 -12.69 6.98 12.41
N SER A 316 -13.42 7.87 13.06
CA SER A 316 -13.58 9.27 12.66
C SER A 316 -14.09 9.47 11.22
N ASN A 317 -14.80 8.48 10.66
CA ASN A 317 -15.59 8.61 9.44
C ASN A 317 -17.07 8.70 9.84
N GLN A 318 -17.89 9.51 9.17
CA GLN A 318 -19.27 9.78 9.59
C GLN A 318 -20.25 8.65 9.21
N LEU A 319 -19.96 7.42 9.65
CA LEU A 319 -20.64 6.20 9.20
C LEU A 319 -22.06 6.04 9.76
N GLY A 320 -22.32 6.54 10.98
CA GLY A 320 -23.62 6.46 11.66
C GLY A 320 -24.04 5.07 12.16
N SER A 321 -23.56 4.00 11.50
CA SER A 321 -23.76 2.59 11.87
C SER A 321 -22.54 1.75 11.47
N VAL A 322 -22.36 0.61 12.13
CA VAL A 322 -21.30 -0.35 11.73
C VAL A 322 -21.71 -0.95 10.38
N PRO A 323 -20.90 -0.84 9.31
CA PRO A 323 -21.29 -1.33 7.99
C PRO A 323 -21.48 -2.85 7.97
N ASP A 324 -22.60 -3.34 7.41
CA ASP A 324 -22.92 -4.78 7.39
C ASP A 324 -21.83 -5.61 6.69
N HIS A 325 -21.26 -5.10 5.59
CA HIS A 325 -20.20 -5.80 4.85
C HIS A 325 -18.91 -5.99 5.66
N VAL A 326 -18.60 -5.09 6.61
CA VAL A 326 -17.44 -5.26 7.52
C VAL A 326 -17.64 -6.47 8.44
N LEU A 327 -18.89 -6.80 8.77
CA LEU A 327 -19.22 -7.95 9.62
C LEU A 327 -19.05 -9.29 8.89
N GLU A 328 -18.93 -9.30 7.56
CA GLU A 328 -18.66 -10.51 6.77
C GLU A 328 -17.15 -10.86 6.73
N ILE A 329 -16.29 -9.99 7.26
CA ILE A 329 -14.83 -10.21 7.28
C ILE A 329 -14.47 -11.06 8.53
N GLU A 330 -14.80 -12.35 8.48
CA GLU A 330 -14.63 -13.29 9.61
C GLU A 330 -13.17 -13.44 10.10
N THR A 331 -12.20 -13.01 9.28
CA THR A 331 -10.76 -13.00 9.62
C THR A 331 -10.37 -11.88 10.58
N LEU A 332 -11.24 -10.89 10.83
CA LEU A 332 -10.93 -9.77 11.71
C LEU A 332 -10.65 -10.22 13.14
N THR A 333 -9.50 -9.77 13.64
CA THR A 333 -9.08 -9.87 15.03
C THR A 333 -9.11 -8.51 15.74
N ARG A 334 -9.06 -7.41 14.98
CA ARG A 334 -9.13 -6.04 15.48
C ARG A 334 -10.06 -5.20 14.60
N LEU A 335 -11.02 -4.55 15.25
CA LEU A 335 -11.92 -3.59 14.64
C LEU A 335 -11.97 -2.31 15.47
N ASP A 336 -11.45 -1.22 14.90
CA ASP A 336 -11.44 0.10 15.52
C ASP A 336 -12.39 1.07 14.77
N ILE A 337 -13.44 1.51 15.45
CA ILE A 337 -14.47 2.41 14.96
C ILE A 337 -14.79 3.47 16.05
N TYR A 338 -13.81 4.26 16.49
CA TYR A 338 -14.06 5.35 17.44
C TYR A 338 -14.53 6.62 16.71
N ASN A 339 -15.30 7.49 17.37
CA ASN A 339 -15.77 8.78 16.80
C ASN A 339 -16.46 8.69 15.42
N ALA A 340 -17.19 7.62 15.13
CA ALA A 340 -17.85 7.42 13.82
C ALA A 340 -19.37 7.68 13.84
N GLY A 341 -19.88 8.18 14.97
CA GLY A 341 -21.31 8.44 15.16
C GLY A 341 -22.17 7.19 15.28
N ILE A 342 -21.57 6.04 15.62
CA ILE A 342 -22.28 4.76 15.73
C ILE A 342 -23.33 4.84 16.83
N SER A 343 -24.58 4.53 16.49
CA SER A 343 -25.70 4.58 17.44
C SER A 343 -26.12 3.21 17.98
N THR A 344 -25.83 2.13 17.23
CA THR A 344 -26.15 0.76 17.62
C THR A 344 -25.05 -0.20 17.19
N ILE A 345 -24.89 -1.28 17.96
CA ILE A 345 -24.11 -2.45 17.54
C ILE A 345 -25.09 -3.41 16.82
N PRO A 346 -24.85 -3.81 15.57
CA PRO A 346 -25.71 -4.77 14.87
C PRO A 346 -25.56 -6.19 15.43
N SER A 347 -26.61 -7.02 15.32
CA SER A 347 -26.54 -8.42 15.76
C SER A 347 -25.58 -9.27 14.92
N GLY A 348 -25.29 -8.84 13.69
CA GLY A 348 -24.27 -9.43 12.82
C GLY A 348 -22.85 -9.39 13.39
N ILE A 349 -22.60 -8.64 14.47
CA ILE A 349 -21.30 -8.61 15.15
C ILE A 349 -20.80 -10.01 15.54
N THR A 350 -21.71 -10.94 15.82
CA THR A 350 -21.39 -12.35 16.14
C THR A 350 -20.60 -13.09 15.05
N LYS A 351 -20.66 -12.64 13.80
CA LYS A 351 -19.88 -13.21 12.69
C LYS A 351 -18.38 -13.01 12.86
N LEU A 352 -17.96 -11.94 13.56
CA LEU A 352 -16.57 -11.66 13.87
C LEU A 352 -16.05 -12.54 15.02
N SER A 353 -16.18 -13.86 14.87
CA SER A 353 -15.86 -14.84 15.91
C SER A 353 -14.38 -14.89 16.31
N ASN A 354 -13.49 -14.37 15.45
CA ASN A 354 -12.05 -14.23 15.71
C ASN A 354 -11.66 -12.91 16.39
N LEU A 355 -12.62 -12.02 16.68
CA LEU A 355 -12.35 -10.68 17.17
C LEU A 355 -11.76 -10.72 18.58
N ARG A 356 -10.59 -10.11 18.74
CA ARG A 356 -9.86 -9.93 20.01
C ARG A 356 -9.96 -8.49 20.51
N ARG A 357 -10.15 -7.53 19.61
CA ARG A 357 -10.30 -6.11 19.96
C ARG A 357 -11.47 -5.48 19.24
N LEU A 358 -12.38 -4.90 20.01
CA LEU A 358 -13.47 -4.05 19.55
C LEU A 358 -13.37 -2.68 20.23
N GLN A 359 -13.07 -1.65 19.45
CA GLN A 359 -12.96 -0.28 19.90
C GLN A 359 -14.09 0.57 19.31
N LEU A 360 -14.99 1.04 20.16
CA LEU A 360 -16.19 1.80 19.84
C LEU A 360 -16.32 3.06 20.72
N SER A 361 -15.22 3.53 21.31
CA SER A 361 -15.22 4.74 22.15
C SER A 361 -15.60 6.00 21.36
N GLY A 362 -16.18 6.99 22.03
CA GLY A 362 -16.53 8.28 21.40
C GLY A 362 -17.67 8.19 20.38
N ASN A 363 -18.57 7.21 20.53
CA ASN A 363 -19.74 7.05 19.67
C ASN A 363 -21.02 7.48 20.40
N ASN A 364 -22.17 7.17 19.78
CA ASN A 364 -23.49 7.52 20.26
C ASN A 364 -24.26 6.27 20.77
N LEU A 365 -23.55 5.26 21.27
CA LEU A 365 -24.18 4.01 21.72
C LEU A 365 -25.00 4.27 22.98
N VAL A 366 -26.26 3.83 22.98
CA VAL A 366 -27.17 3.90 24.14
C VAL A 366 -27.27 2.57 24.89
N ASP A 367 -26.93 1.47 24.22
CA ASP A 367 -26.92 0.13 24.77
C ASP A 367 -25.75 -0.70 24.21
N ILE A 368 -25.45 -1.79 24.90
CA ILE A 368 -24.65 -2.89 24.37
C ILE A 368 -25.62 -4.03 24.14
N ASN A 369 -25.80 -4.47 22.90
CA ASN A 369 -26.69 -5.60 22.65
C ASN A 369 -26.09 -6.91 23.21
N GLU A 370 -26.93 -7.91 23.49
CA GLU A 370 -26.49 -9.20 24.07
C GLU A 370 -25.51 -9.98 23.17
N ASN A 371 -25.48 -9.69 21.87
CA ASN A 371 -24.66 -10.42 20.89
C ASN A 371 -23.16 -10.17 21.09
N VAL A 372 -22.75 -9.05 21.70
CA VAL A 372 -21.35 -8.80 22.04
C VAL A 372 -20.82 -9.88 23.00
N GLY A 373 -21.68 -10.42 23.87
CA GLY A 373 -21.33 -11.51 24.77
C GLY A 373 -21.09 -12.87 24.09
N ASP A 374 -21.26 -12.98 22.77
CA ASP A 374 -20.92 -14.18 21.99
C ASP A 374 -19.52 -14.10 21.35
N LEU A 375 -18.79 -12.99 21.53
CA LEU A 375 -17.42 -12.82 21.04
C LEU A 375 -16.41 -13.44 22.00
N PHE A 376 -16.42 -14.78 22.14
CA PHE A 376 -15.67 -15.48 23.19
C PHE A 376 -14.14 -15.27 23.16
N LEU A 377 -13.57 -14.83 22.04
CA LEU A 377 -12.14 -14.53 21.91
C LEU A 377 -11.79 -13.06 22.22
N LEU A 378 -12.77 -12.23 22.58
CA LEU A 378 -12.57 -10.81 22.82
C LEU A 378 -11.70 -10.58 24.07
N GLU A 379 -10.62 -9.83 23.87
CA GLU A 379 -9.65 -9.45 24.90
C GLU A 379 -9.80 -7.97 25.29
N ASN A 380 -10.22 -7.12 24.35
CA ASN A 380 -10.35 -5.68 24.58
C ASN A 380 -11.70 -5.20 24.06
N LEU A 381 -12.56 -4.74 24.98
CA LEU A 381 -13.82 -4.08 24.67
C LEU A 381 -13.76 -2.65 25.20
N LEU A 382 -13.66 -1.69 24.28
CA LEU A 382 -13.45 -0.28 24.59
C LEU A 382 -14.67 0.51 24.12
N LEU A 383 -15.43 1.03 25.07
CA LEU A 383 -16.73 1.69 24.90
C LEU A 383 -16.77 3.05 25.63
N LYS A 384 -15.59 3.59 25.95
CA LYS A 384 -15.44 4.86 26.65
C LYS A 384 -16.15 6.01 25.92
N THR A 385 -16.71 6.97 26.65
CA THR A 385 -17.33 8.18 26.06
C THR A 385 -18.46 7.80 25.09
N ASN A 386 -19.51 7.18 25.62
CA ASN A 386 -20.76 6.85 24.91
C ASN A 386 -21.96 7.30 25.77
N MET A 387 -23.17 6.83 25.46
CA MET A 387 -24.41 7.11 26.20
C MET A 387 -25.02 5.84 26.83
N ILE A 388 -24.21 4.81 27.09
CA ILE A 388 -24.69 3.49 27.52
C ILE A 388 -25.33 3.61 28.90
N GLU A 389 -26.56 3.11 29.05
CA GLU A 389 -27.31 3.14 30.32
C GLU A 389 -27.25 1.81 31.07
N GLU A 390 -27.30 0.70 30.34
CA GLU A 390 -27.37 -0.66 30.89
C GLU A 390 -26.30 -1.58 30.30
N ILE A 391 -25.78 -2.46 31.16
CA ILE A 391 -24.80 -3.49 30.79
C ILE A 391 -25.50 -4.86 30.76
N PRO A 392 -25.56 -5.55 29.60
CA PRO A 392 -26.20 -6.85 29.53
C PRO A 392 -25.41 -7.90 30.31
N VAL A 393 -26.13 -8.76 31.05
CA VAL A 393 -25.54 -9.86 31.84
C VAL A 393 -24.64 -10.74 30.98
N LYS A 394 -25.00 -10.94 29.70
CA LYS A 394 -24.28 -11.82 28.78
C LYS A 394 -22.84 -11.41 28.50
N LEU A 395 -22.42 -10.17 28.80
CA LEU A 395 -21.01 -9.79 28.76
C LEU A 395 -20.14 -10.59 29.74
N SER A 396 -20.72 -11.22 30.78
CA SER A 396 -20.01 -12.14 31.66
C SER A 396 -19.44 -13.37 30.94
N ASN A 397 -19.86 -13.64 29.70
CA ASN A 397 -19.32 -14.73 28.88
C ASN A 397 -17.91 -14.45 28.34
N LEU A 398 -17.46 -13.18 28.37
CA LEU A 398 -16.18 -12.75 27.83
C LEU A 398 -15.02 -13.08 28.77
N ILE A 399 -14.81 -14.36 29.03
CA ILE A 399 -13.82 -14.84 30.02
C ILE A 399 -12.35 -14.59 29.62
N ASN A 400 -12.09 -14.24 28.36
CA ASN A 400 -10.76 -13.88 27.85
C ASN A 400 -10.50 -12.36 27.90
N LEU A 401 -11.46 -11.57 28.40
CA LEU A 401 -11.38 -10.12 28.41
C LEU A 401 -10.26 -9.66 29.33
N GLN A 402 -9.33 -8.89 28.78
CA GLN A 402 -8.24 -8.25 29.51
C GLN A 402 -8.66 -6.85 29.93
N VAL A 403 -9.34 -6.11 29.04
CA VAL A 403 -9.80 -4.74 29.30
C VAL A 403 -11.26 -4.57 28.90
N LEU A 404 -12.07 -4.09 29.84
CA LEU A 404 -13.40 -3.56 29.63
C LEU A 404 -13.40 -2.08 30.03
N ASP A 405 -13.36 -1.17 29.05
CA ASP A 405 -13.50 0.26 29.31
C ASP A 405 -14.90 0.73 28.97
N ILE A 406 -15.69 1.04 30.00
CA ILE A 406 -17.04 1.58 29.89
C ILE A 406 -17.15 2.93 30.60
N SER A 407 -16.01 3.59 30.86
CA SER A 407 -15.97 4.91 31.49
C SER A 407 -16.62 5.99 30.62
N GLU A 408 -16.99 7.11 31.23
CA GLU A 408 -17.67 8.22 30.59
C GLU A 408 -18.95 7.77 29.85
N ASN A 409 -19.84 7.07 30.56
CA ASN A 409 -21.15 6.63 30.09
C ASN A 409 -22.27 7.04 31.06
N ASN A 410 -23.51 6.59 30.82
CA ASN A 410 -24.67 6.85 31.68
C ASN A 410 -25.02 5.65 32.58
N ILE A 411 -24.06 4.77 32.85
CA ILE A 411 -24.28 3.51 33.55
C ILE A 411 -24.59 3.79 35.02
N PHE A 412 -25.73 3.30 35.51
CA PHE A 412 -26.08 3.41 36.93
C PHE A 412 -25.45 2.29 37.77
N SER A 413 -25.41 1.08 37.23
CA SER A 413 -24.97 -0.13 37.93
C SER A 413 -24.59 -1.23 36.95
N MET A 414 -23.74 -2.15 37.40
CA MET A 414 -23.36 -3.35 36.64
C MET A 414 -23.96 -4.62 37.24
N PRO A 415 -24.31 -5.64 36.43
CA PRO A 415 -24.66 -6.95 36.95
C PRO A 415 -23.49 -7.60 37.70
N ASN A 416 -23.74 -8.26 38.83
CA ASN A 416 -22.71 -9.01 39.57
C ASN A 416 -21.89 -9.96 38.68
N ALA A 417 -22.53 -10.65 37.73
CA ALA A 417 -21.84 -11.58 36.82
C ALA A 417 -20.80 -10.89 35.92
N VAL A 418 -21.01 -9.62 35.55
CA VAL A 418 -20.04 -8.84 34.77
C VAL A 418 -18.94 -8.31 35.70
N CYS A 419 -19.28 -7.89 36.91
CA CYS A 419 -18.29 -7.52 37.92
C CYS A 419 -17.32 -8.66 38.25
N ASP A 420 -17.80 -9.90 38.26
CA ASP A 420 -16.99 -11.08 38.54
C ASP A 420 -15.88 -11.35 37.51
N LEU A 421 -15.88 -10.66 36.34
CA LEU A 421 -14.77 -10.71 35.37
C LEU A 421 -13.44 -10.20 35.97
N VAL A 422 -13.46 -9.38 37.02
CA VAL A 422 -12.20 -9.03 37.72
C VAL A 422 -11.48 -10.26 38.27
N ASN A 423 -12.21 -11.35 38.56
CA ASN A 423 -11.63 -12.61 39.02
C ASN A 423 -10.89 -13.37 37.91
N THR A 424 -11.16 -13.07 36.63
CA THR A 424 -10.40 -13.58 35.47
C THR A 424 -9.21 -12.70 35.11
N GLY A 425 -8.94 -11.64 35.90
CA GLY A 425 -7.85 -10.69 35.63
C GLY A 425 -8.25 -9.55 34.70
N THR A 426 -9.55 -9.40 34.40
CA THR A 426 -10.06 -8.30 33.57
C THR A 426 -9.93 -6.98 34.31
N GLU A 427 -9.30 -6.00 33.68
CA GLU A 427 -9.34 -4.61 34.08
C GLU A 427 -10.67 -4.00 33.63
N ILE A 428 -11.52 -3.61 34.60
CA ILE A 428 -12.77 -2.92 34.31
C ILE A 428 -12.61 -1.43 34.66
N VAL A 429 -12.64 -0.58 33.65
CA VAL A 429 -12.56 0.88 33.78
C VAL A 429 -13.98 1.45 33.76
N ILE A 430 -14.40 2.05 34.89
CA ILE A 430 -15.75 2.57 35.14
C ILE A 430 -15.71 3.94 35.80
N ASP A 431 -16.82 4.68 35.68
CA ASP A 431 -17.01 5.95 36.36
C ASP A 431 -17.18 5.80 37.88
N ALA A 432 -16.78 6.83 38.61
CA ALA A 432 -16.94 6.87 40.06
C ALA A 432 -18.42 6.80 40.47
N GLY A 433 -18.76 5.86 41.35
CA GLY A 433 -20.12 5.67 41.85
C GLY A 433 -20.90 4.55 41.16
N VAL A 434 -20.40 3.99 40.06
CA VAL A 434 -20.95 2.78 39.44
C VAL A 434 -20.56 1.57 40.29
N GLY A 435 -21.56 0.80 40.72
CA GLY A 435 -21.39 -0.39 41.56
C GLY A 435 -22.08 -1.62 41.00
N CYS A 436 -21.82 -2.77 41.64
CA CYS A 436 -22.44 -4.04 41.28
C CYS A 436 -23.80 -4.23 41.97
N MET A 437 -24.76 -4.85 41.27
CA MET A 437 -26.07 -5.25 41.80
C MET A 437 -26.30 -6.75 41.73
#